data_AF-A0A2U2RU73-F1
#
_entry.id   AF-A0A2U2RU73-F1
#
_cell.length_a   1.000
_cell.length_b   1.000
_cell.length_c   1.000
_cell.angle_alpha   90.00
_cell.angle_beta   90.00
_cell.angle_gamma   90.00
#
_symmetry.space_group_name_H-M   'P 1'
#
loop_
_entity.id
_entity.type
_entity.pdbx_description
1 polymer ?
#
loop_
_entity_poly.entity_id
_entity_poly.type
_entity_poly.pdbx_seq_one_letter_code
_entity_poly.pdbx_strand_id
1 'polypeptide(L)'
;MAAGKPRKPTVLASIIAMIVAVLLGTSPATALADMQGVDMSNWQCGVDVYNMQADFIVVGTTWGTGQVNNNCLVSGVNTDANRMIAQAQASGKKFGLYHYAMGGNPEAEAQFFWRNTSNYWRHGIVALDWEMDDNPAWGNWDWVRRFMRECERLSGGVRPLLYTGPVAGTIPQDIRDRYGLWIAQYANMAPTGYQVNPWMLGAYGEAMRQYSGTGVVNTWSPIDLNIFRGEAWQWDLYANPTGGSTPPAAPAAPVQPSDPQPTPSTGGISHVMQWGETIWGLAVAYNAWPLSAWHTPSGDINRYYVGDVVTYGGGSTATPAPSTGVSKVLQWGDTVWDFATAHGYSVSRCTVPSGNINVYYVGDVVTCR
;
A
#
# COMPACT_ATOMS: atom_id res chain seq x y z
N MET A 1 -26.19 50.30 21.34
CA MET A 1 -24.98 49.88 20.58
C MET A 1 -25.41 48.78 19.63
N ALA A 2 -25.36 49.03 18.32
CA ALA A 2 -25.82 48.08 17.30
C ALA A 2 -24.72 47.08 16.95
N ALA A 3 -25.04 45.78 17.00
CA ALA A 3 -24.13 44.70 16.60
C ALA A 3 -23.91 44.73 15.08
N GLY A 4 -22.64 44.85 14.66
CA GLY A 4 -22.26 44.86 13.25
C GLY A 4 -22.50 43.52 12.57
N LYS A 5 -23.17 43.54 11.41
CA LYS A 5 -23.38 42.37 10.55
C LYS A 5 -22.04 41.78 10.08
N PRO A 6 -21.91 40.44 9.97
CA PRO A 6 -20.69 39.81 9.47
C PRO A 6 -20.44 40.20 8.00
N ARG A 7 -19.22 40.65 7.71
CA ARG A 7 -18.78 41.02 6.35
C ARG A 7 -18.64 39.76 5.51
N LYS A 8 -19.30 39.71 4.35
CA LYS A 8 -19.15 38.62 3.38
C LYS A 8 -17.70 38.58 2.87
N PRO A 9 -17.10 37.39 2.68
CA PRO A 9 -15.75 37.28 2.17
C PRO A 9 -15.67 37.91 0.77
N THR A 10 -14.58 38.60 0.50
CA THR A 10 -14.33 39.22 -0.80
C THR A 10 -14.11 38.15 -1.86
N VAL A 11 -14.43 38.47 -3.11
CA VAL A 11 -14.20 37.58 -4.27
C VAL A 11 -12.73 37.14 -4.33
N LEU A 12 -11.80 38.02 -3.95
CA LEU A 12 -10.36 37.72 -3.86
C LEU A 12 -10.04 36.66 -2.80
N ALA A 13 -10.68 36.71 -1.62
CA ALA A 13 -10.51 35.68 -0.58
C ALA A 13 -11.07 34.32 -1.01
N SER A 14 -12.13 34.31 -1.82
CA SER A 14 -12.71 33.08 -2.38
C SER A 14 -11.84 32.47 -3.48
N ILE A 15 -11.20 33.30 -4.29
CA ILE A 15 -10.25 32.87 -5.33
C ILE A 15 -8.96 32.32 -4.71
N ILE A 16 -8.43 32.97 -3.66
CA ILE A 16 -7.25 32.47 -2.94
C ILE A 16 -7.56 31.12 -2.25
N ALA A 17 -8.75 30.96 -1.66
CA ALA A 17 -9.17 29.69 -1.08
C ALA A 17 -9.30 28.56 -2.12
N MET A 18 -9.78 28.87 -3.34
CA MET A 18 -9.81 27.91 -4.45
C MET A 18 -8.40 27.54 -4.94
N ILE A 19 -7.49 28.51 -5.06
CA ILE A 19 -6.11 28.26 -5.49
C ILE A 19 -5.37 27.41 -4.45
N VAL A 20 -5.59 27.66 -3.15
CA VAL A 20 -5.04 26.81 -2.07
C VAL A 20 -5.65 25.40 -2.09
N ALA A 21 -6.94 25.24 -2.38
CA ALA A 21 -7.57 23.93 -2.52
C ALA A 21 -7.07 23.14 -3.75
N VAL A 22 -6.79 23.81 -4.87
CA VAL A 22 -6.23 23.19 -6.09
C VAL A 22 -4.74 22.87 -5.93
N LEU A 23 -3.99 23.69 -5.20
CA LEU A 23 -2.58 23.43 -4.88
C LEU A 23 -2.42 22.33 -3.81
N LEU A 24 -3.36 22.16 -2.89
CA LEU A 24 -3.40 21.02 -1.96
C LEU A 24 -3.85 19.72 -2.64
N GLY A 25 -4.72 19.81 -3.66
CA GLY A 25 -5.19 18.68 -4.48
C GLY A 25 -4.20 18.19 -5.55
N THR A 26 -3.04 18.84 -5.69
CA THR A 26 -1.97 18.46 -6.63
C THR A 26 -0.65 18.14 -5.94
N SER A 27 -0.71 17.87 -4.63
CA SER A 27 0.39 17.21 -3.92
C SER A 27 0.74 15.92 -4.68
N PRO A 28 2.03 15.64 -4.98
CA PRO A 28 2.40 14.39 -5.61
C PRO A 28 1.82 13.27 -4.75
N ALA A 29 1.17 12.30 -5.42
CA ALA A 29 0.61 11.11 -4.79
C ALA A 29 1.55 10.69 -3.66
N THR A 30 1.08 10.79 -2.42
CA THR A 30 1.73 10.20 -1.26
C THR A 30 2.13 8.80 -1.70
N ALA A 31 3.42 8.48 -1.68
CA ALA A 31 3.89 7.14 -1.97
C ALA A 31 3.05 6.21 -1.10
N LEU A 32 2.11 5.48 -1.72
CA LEU A 32 1.24 4.57 -1.00
C LEU A 32 2.17 3.54 -0.38
N ALA A 33 2.19 3.44 0.95
CA ALA A 33 2.85 2.31 1.57
C ALA A 33 1.98 1.08 1.27
N ASP A 34 2.33 0.37 0.21
CA ASP A 34 1.69 -0.89 -0.16
C ASP A 34 1.84 -1.89 1.01
N MET A 35 0.74 -2.50 1.42
CA MET A 35 0.74 -3.49 2.49
C MET A 35 1.07 -4.88 1.95
N GLN A 36 1.90 -5.63 2.67
CA GLN A 36 2.21 -7.03 2.37
C GLN A 36 1.28 -7.93 3.17
N GLY A 37 0.74 -8.96 2.52
CA GLY A 37 -0.19 -9.85 3.19
C GLY A 37 -0.17 -11.25 2.63
N VAL A 38 -0.99 -12.08 3.25
CA VAL A 38 -1.23 -13.45 2.79
C VAL A 38 -2.71 -13.68 2.64
N ASP A 39 -3.07 -14.66 1.83
CA ASP A 39 -4.38 -15.27 1.93
C ASP A 39 -4.23 -16.76 2.25
N MET A 40 -5.28 -17.30 2.84
CA MET A 40 -5.28 -18.64 3.41
C MET A 40 -6.68 -19.23 3.35
N SER A 41 -6.72 -20.54 3.24
CA SER A 41 -7.97 -21.27 3.07
C SER A 41 -8.09 -22.39 4.11
N ASN A 42 -8.99 -23.33 3.84
CA ASN A 42 -9.07 -24.58 4.59
C ASN A 42 -7.77 -25.41 4.51
N TRP A 43 -6.89 -25.18 3.52
CA TRP A 43 -5.61 -25.87 3.38
C TRP A 43 -4.55 -25.45 4.42
N GLN A 44 -4.66 -24.24 4.98
CA GLN A 44 -3.75 -23.72 6.00
C GLN A 44 -4.37 -23.72 7.40
N CYS A 45 -5.30 -24.64 7.63
CA CYS A 45 -5.90 -24.82 8.94
C CYS A 45 -4.84 -25.07 10.03
N GLY A 46 -5.00 -24.40 11.17
CA GLY A 46 -4.00 -24.39 12.25
C GLY A 46 -2.87 -23.38 12.07
N VAL A 47 -2.89 -22.56 11.01
CA VAL A 47 -1.89 -21.50 10.79
C VAL A 47 -1.80 -20.53 11.97
N ASP A 48 -0.57 -20.20 12.37
CA ASP A 48 -0.29 -19.20 13.41
C ASP A 48 -0.28 -17.80 12.79
N VAL A 49 -1.48 -17.21 12.68
CA VAL A 49 -1.67 -15.85 12.17
C VAL A 49 -1.10 -14.81 13.12
N TYR A 50 -1.14 -15.07 14.43
CA TYR A 50 -0.74 -14.08 15.43
C TYR A 50 0.72 -13.68 15.24
N ASN A 51 1.60 -14.68 15.13
CA ASN A 51 3.03 -14.46 14.95
C ASN A 51 3.46 -14.36 13.47
N MET A 52 2.55 -14.61 12.51
CA MET A 52 2.85 -14.45 11.09
C MET A 52 3.29 -13.01 10.79
N GLN A 53 4.41 -12.85 10.09
CA GLN A 53 4.84 -11.55 9.62
C GLN A 53 3.98 -11.14 8.43
N ALA A 54 2.96 -10.31 8.63
CA ALA A 54 2.08 -9.79 7.58
C ALA A 54 1.39 -8.52 8.07
N ASP A 55 1.07 -7.59 7.18
CA ASP A 55 0.25 -6.40 7.48
C ASP A 55 -1.25 -6.75 7.45
N PHE A 56 -1.62 -7.71 6.59
CA PHE A 56 -2.98 -8.22 6.47
C PHE A 56 -3.06 -9.72 6.20
N ILE A 57 -4.23 -10.29 6.48
CA ILE A 57 -4.62 -11.61 5.98
C ILE A 57 -5.97 -11.57 5.26
N VAL A 58 -6.21 -12.47 4.31
CA VAL A 58 -7.56 -12.73 3.77
C VAL A 58 -7.90 -14.21 3.95
N VAL A 59 -9.05 -14.51 4.54
CA VAL A 59 -9.40 -15.88 4.96
C VAL A 59 -10.52 -16.44 4.08
N GLY A 60 -10.32 -17.63 3.54
CA GLY A 60 -11.35 -18.39 2.85
C GLY A 60 -12.38 -18.89 3.84
N THR A 61 -13.61 -18.40 3.72
CA THR A 61 -14.65 -18.63 4.74
C THR A 61 -15.71 -19.63 4.30
N THR A 62 -16.10 -19.60 3.02
CA THR A 62 -17.23 -20.36 2.52
C THR A 62 -17.02 -20.85 1.09
N TRP A 63 -17.53 -22.05 0.78
CA TRP A 63 -17.47 -22.71 -0.54
C TRP A 63 -18.88 -23.05 -1.01
N GLY A 64 -19.33 -22.38 -2.07
CA GLY A 64 -20.65 -22.58 -2.65
C GLY A 64 -21.81 -22.45 -1.65
N THR A 65 -22.67 -23.47 -1.55
CA THR A 65 -23.85 -23.45 -0.67
C THR A 65 -23.82 -24.51 0.42
N GLY A 66 -22.63 -25.06 0.70
CA GLY A 66 -22.41 -25.99 1.79
C GLY A 66 -22.24 -27.45 1.39
N GLN A 67 -22.02 -27.72 0.10
CA GLN A 67 -21.80 -29.08 -0.42
C GLN A 67 -20.41 -29.67 -0.13
N VAL A 68 -19.43 -28.88 0.33
CA VAL A 68 -18.04 -29.32 0.52
C VAL A 68 -17.75 -29.65 1.99
N ASN A 69 -17.10 -30.78 2.24
CA ASN A 69 -16.60 -31.15 3.56
C ASN A 69 -15.17 -31.67 3.48
N ASN A 70 -14.34 -31.29 4.43
CA ASN A 70 -13.00 -31.84 4.63
C ASN A 70 -12.56 -31.62 6.09
N ASN A 71 -11.27 -31.81 6.40
CA ASN A 71 -10.77 -31.69 7.76
C ASN A 71 -10.96 -30.30 8.40
N CYS A 72 -11.13 -29.23 7.61
CA CYS A 72 -11.39 -27.87 8.10
C CYS A 72 -12.55 -27.16 7.39
N LEU A 73 -13.37 -27.90 6.64
CA LEU A 73 -14.64 -27.47 6.08
C LEU A 73 -15.76 -28.36 6.59
N VAL A 74 -16.77 -27.75 7.21
CA VAL A 74 -18.02 -28.42 7.57
C VAL A 74 -19.16 -27.69 6.88
N SER A 75 -19.92 -28.42 6.06
CA SER A 75 -21.00 -27.88 5.23
C SER A 75 -20.57 -26.62 4.49
N GLY A 76 -19.41 -26.68 3.83
CA GLY A 76 -18.80 -25.59 3.06
C GLY A 76 -18.38 -24.37 3.88
N VAL A 77 -18.29 -24.46 5.21
CA VAL A 77 -17.81 -23.36 6.08
C VAL A 77 -16.46 -23.73 6.67
N ASN A 78 -15.49 -22.82 6.58
CA ASN A 78 -14.18 -22.97 7.23
C ASN A 78 -14.30 -22.87 8.74
N THR A 79 -14.08 -24.00 9.42
CA THR A 79 -14.23 -24.10 10.88
C THR A 79 -13.15 -23.34 11.64
N ASP A 80 -12.04 -23.00 10.98
CA ASP A 80 -10.89 -22.32 11.58
C ASP A 80 -10.86 -20.81 11.29
N ALA A 81 -11.74 -20.31 10.41
CA ALA A 81 -11.75 -18.92 9.98
C ALA A 81 -11.90 -17.93 11.15
N ASN A 82 -12.76 -18.23 12.12
CA ASN A 82 -12.95 -17.37 13.30
C ASN A 82 -11.66 -17.23 14.13
N ARG A 83 -10.88 -18.31 14.27
CA ARG A 83 -9.59 -18.28 14.99
C ARG A 83 -8.57 -17.45 14.22
N MET A 84 -8.47 -17.65 12.90
CA MET A 84 -7.56 -16.90 12.04
C MET A 84 -7.86 -15.38 12.11
N ILE A 85 -9.13 -15.00 11.97
CA ILE A 85 -9.57 -13.59 12.06
C ILE A 85 -9.29 -13.02 13.46
N ALA A 86 -9.60 -13.75 14.53
CA ALA A 86 -9.34 -13.29 15.89
C ALA A 86 -7.84 -13.07 16.15
N GLN A 87 -6.98 -13.94 15.63
CA GLN A 87 -5.53 -13.76 15.72
C GLN A 87 -5.02 -12.55 14.92
N ALA A 88 -5.57 -12.29 13.73
CA ALA A 88 -5.25 -11.10 12.97
C ALA A 88 -5.59 -9.83 13.75
N GLN A 89 -6.81 -9.75 14.28
CA GLN A 89 -7.27 -8.63 15.10
C GLN A 89 -6.40 -8.44 16.34
N ALA A 90 -6.09 -9.53 17.06
CA ALA A 90 -5.29 -9.49 18.28
C ALA A 90 -3.81 -9.09 18.03
N SER A 91 -3.31 -9.29 16.81
CA SER A 91 -1.96 -8.90 16.41
C SER A 91 -1.90 -7.59 15.62
N GLY A 92 -3.01 -6.85 15.54
CA GLY A 92 -3.09 -5.55 14.87
C GLY A 92 -3.11 -5.62 13.34
N LYS A 93 -3.21 -6.81 12.75
CA LYS A 93 -3.28 -7.00 11.29
C LYS A 93 -4.65 -6.62 10.77
N LYS A 94 -4.69 -6.11 9.53
CA LYS A 94 -5.95 -6.04 8.78
C LYS A 94 -6.40 -7.44 8.41
N PHE A 95 -7.71 -7.64 8.27
CA PHE A 95 -8.26 -8.92 7.85
C PHE A 95 -9.29 -8.74 6.74
N GLY A 96 -9.47 -9.81 5.98
CA GLY A 96 -10.48 -9.93 4.95
C GLY A 96 -11.06 -11.34 4.91
N LEU A 97 -12.14 -11.49 4.17
CA LEU A 97 -12.87 -12.74 4.00
C LEU A 97 -13.16 -12.94 2.51
N TYR A 98 -13.05 -14.18 2.04
CA TYR A 98 -13.49 -14.53 0.70
C TYR A 98 -14.45 -15.71 0.68
N HIS A 99 -15.23 -15.77 -0.40
CA HIS A 99 -16.12 -16.86 -0.76
C HIS A 99 -15.63 -17.51 -2.06
N TYR A 100 -15.36 -18.81 -2.02
CA TYR A 100 -15.01 -19.60 -3.21
C TYR A 100 -16.26 -19.95 -4.01
N ALA A 101 -16.35 -19.43 -5.24
CA ALA A 101 -17.46 -19.69 -6.13
C ALA A 101 -17.47 -21.13 -6.64
N MET A 102 -18.59 -21.83 -6.44
CA MET A 102 -18.76 -23.19 -6.97
C MET A 102 -19.75 -23.25 -8.14
N GLY A 103 -20.08 -22.10 -8.72
CA GLY A 103 -20.85 -21.98 -9.95
C GLY A 103 -22.32 -22.41 -9.86
N GLY A 104 -22.87 -22.50 -8.65
CA GLY A 104 -24.29 -22.74 -8.41
C GLY A 104 -25.14 -21.51 -8.70
N ASN A 105 -26.19 -21.28 -7.90
CA ASN A 105 -26.98 -20.06 -8.01
C ASN A 105 -26.24 -18.88 -7.34
N PRO A 106 -25.99 -17.76 -8.05
CA PRO A 106 -25.15 -16.68 -7.52
C PRO A 106 -25.77 -15.98 -6.30
N GLU A 107 -27.09 -15.79 -6.25
CA GLU A 107 -27.74 -15.21 -5.08
C GLU A 107 -27.72 -16.16 -3.88
N ALA A 108 -27.88 -17.47 -4.10
CA ALA A 108 -27.81 -18.46 -3.03
C ALA A 108 -26.41 -18.53 -2.42
N GLU A 109 -25.35 -18.48 -3.23
CA GLU A 109 -23.96 -18.43 -2.77
C GLU A 109 -23.67 -17.12 -2.01
N ALA A 110 -24.11 -15.97 -2.51
CA ALA A 110 -23.98 -14.68 -1.81
C ALA A 110 -24.72 -14.67 -0.45
N GLN A 111 -25.93 -15.23 -0.39
CA GLN A 111 -26.69 -15.36 0.85
C GLN A 111 -26.05 -16.35 1.83
N PHE A 112 -25.47 -17.43 1.31
CA PHE A 112 -24.71 -18.39 2.11
C PHE A 112 -23.48 -17.72 2.73
N PHE A 113 -22.71 -16.98 1.92
CA PHE A 113 -21.56 -16.23 2.39
C PHE A 113 -21.95 -15.23 3.47
N TRP A 114 -22.95 -14.38 3.20
CA TRP A 114 -23.46 -13.38 4.13
C TRP A 114 -23.92 -14.00 5.46
N ARG A 115 -24.76 -15.04 5.40
CA ARG A 115 -25.32 -15.68 6.61
C ARG A 115 -24.22 -16.19 7.54
N ASN A 116 -23.13 -16.72 6.99
CA ASN A 116 -22.03 -17.30 7.76
C ASN A 116 -20.97 -16.29 8.20
N THR A 117 -20.97 -15.07 7.65
CA THR A 117 -19.86 -14.11 7.88
C THR A 117 -20.29 -12.69 8.21
N SER A 118 -21.60 -12.38 8.22
CA SER A 118 -22.14 -11.01 8.34
C SER A 118 -21.61 -10.20 9.53
N ASN A 119 -21.22 -10.87 10.61
CA ASN A 119 -20.59 -10.25 11.79
C ASN A 119 -19.21 -9.61 11.51
N TYR A 120 -18.57 -9.96 10.40
CA TYR A 120 -17.27 -9.43 9.98
C TYR A 120 -17.36 -8.34 8.90
N TRP A 121 -18.51 -8.20 8.25
CA TRP A 121 -18.70 -7.21 7.20
C TRP A 121 -18.60 -5.81 7.79
N ARG A 122 -18.01 -4.88 7.04
CA ARG A 122 -17.65 -3.51 7.51
C ARG A 122 -16.49 -3.43 8.49
N HIS A 123 -15.89 -4.57 8.85
CA HIS A 123 -14.70 -4.62 9.71
C HIS A 123 -13.47 -5.19 8.99
N GLY A 124 -13.68 -5.98 7.93
CA GLY A 124 -12.64 -6.44 7.02
C GLY A 124 -13.12 -6.35 5.57
N ILE A 125 -12.18 -6.44 4.62
CA ILE A 125 -12.54 -6.51 3.20
C ILE A 125 -13.28 -7.82 2.91
N VAL A 126 -14.10 -7.78 1.88
CA VAL A 126 -14.86 -8.94 1.41
C VAL A 126 -14.45 -9.21 -0.02
N ALA A 127 -14.29 -10.46 -0.42
CA ALA A 127 -13.94 -10.84 -1.79
C ALA A 127 -14.79 -12.01 -2.30
N LEU A 128 -15.03 -11.99 -3.61
CA LEU A 128 -15.46 -13.15 -4.38
C LEU A 128 -14.22 -13.80 -4.99
N ASP A 129 -14.00 -15.07 -4.69
CA ASP A 129 -12.98 -15.90 -5.30
C ASP A 129 -13.58 -16.62 -6.52
N TRP A 130 -13.24 -16.10 -7.71
CA TRP A 130 -13.76 -16.52 -9.01
C TRP A 130 -12.64 -17.20 -9.81
N GLU A 131 -12.72 -18.53 -9.89
CA GLU A 131 -11.71 -19.39 -10.55
C GLU A 131 -12.36 -20.47 -11.41
N MET A 132 -11.54 -21.26 -12.12
CA MET A 132 -12.01 -22.26 -13.09
C MET A 132 -12.31 -23.65 -12.48
N ASP A 133 -11.54 -24.08 -11.48
CA ASP A 133 -11.38 -25.50 -11.14
C ASP A 133 -12.70 -26.20 -10.78
N ASP A 134 -13.32 -25.82 -9.67
CA ASP A 134 -14.58 -26.43 -9.19
C ASP A 134 -15.82 -25.56 -9.52
N ASN A 135 -15.70 -24.72 -10.54
CA ASN A 135 -16.68 -23.69 -10.88
C ASN A 135 -17.22 -23.86 -12.30
N PRO A 136 -18.32 -24.61 -12.49
CA PRO A 136 -18.94 -24.78 -13.81
C PRO A 136 -19.51 -23.48 -14.40
N ALA A 137 -19.66 -22.41 -13.62
CA ALA A 137 -20.10 -21.11 -14.12
C ALA A 137 -18.93 -20.24 -14.61
N TRP A 138 -17.68 -20.71 -14.52
CA TRP A 138 -16.50 -19.96 -14.95
C TRP A 138 -16.66 -19.34 -16.34
N GLY A 139 -16.25 -18.07 -16.48
CA GLY A 139 -16.46 -17.27 -17.69
C GLY A 139 -17.85 -16.61 -17.81
N ASN A 140 -18.81 -16.95 -16.93
CA ASN A 140 -20.11 -16.28 -16.88
C ASN A 140 -20.05 -14.99 -16.05
N TRP A 141 -19.79 -13.86 -16.71
CA TRP A 141 -19.77 -12.56 -16.03
C TRP A 141 -21.14 -12.09 -15.50
N ASP A 142 -22.26 -12.61 -16.00
CA ASP A 142 -23.57 -12.33 -15.37
C ASP A 142 -23.68 -12.97 -13.99
N TRP A 143 -23.12 -14.18 -13.81
CA TRP A 143 -23.03 -14.82 -12.51
C TRP A 143 -22.32 -13.93 -11.50
N VAL A 144 -21.13 -13.43 -11.87
CA VAL A 144 -20.33 -12.51 -11.04
C VAL A 144 -21.14 -11.27 -10.68
N ARG A 145 -21.77 -10.62 -11.67
CA ARG A 145 -22.60 -9.43 -11.42
C ARG A 145 -23.73 -9.70 -10.42
N ARG A 146 -24.40 -10.85 -10.53
CA ARG A 146 -25.52 -11.22 -9.65
C ARG A 146 -25.05 -11.49 -8.22
N PHE A 147 -23.96 -12.23 -8.05
CA PHE A 147 -23.36 -12.48 -6.75
C PHE A 147 -22.95 -11.17 -6.08
N MET A 148 -22.18 -10.33 -6.78
CA MET A 148 -21.64 -9.09 -6.23
C MET A 148 -22.75 -8.09 -5.85
N ARG A 149 -23.80 -7.97 -6.68
CA ARG A 149 -24.98 -7.14 -6.38
C ARG A 149 -25.75 -7.64 -5.17
N GLU A 150 -25.89 -8.96 -5.00
CA GLU A 150 -26.57 -9.52 -3.84
C GLU A 150 -25.78 -9.28 -2.55
N CYS A 151 -24.45 -9.40 -2.59
CA CYS A 151 -23.56 -9.00 -1.50
C CYS A 151 -23.72 -7.51 -1.14
N GLU A 152 -23.73 -6.62 -2.13
CA GLU A 152 -23.97 -5.18 -1.91
C GLU A 152 -25.34 -4.93 -1.26
N ARG A 153 -26.38 -5.61 -1.74
CA ARG A 153 -27.75 -5.47 -1.21
C ARG A 153 -27.83 -5.93 0.24
N LEU A 154 -27.29 -7.12 0.55
CA LEU A 154 -27.33 -7.71 1.89
C LEU A 154 -26.54 -6.88 2.91
N SER A 155 -25.40 -6.34 2.49
CA SER A 155 -24.51 -5.56 3.35
C SER A 155 -24.90 -4.09 3.52
N GLY A 156 -25.82 -3.59 2.69
CA GLY A 156 -26.14 -2.16 2.63
C GLY A 156 -25.02 -1.35 1.99
N GLY A 157 -24.33 -1.89 0.98
CA GLY A 157 -23.43 -1.16 0.11
C GLY A 157 -21.94 -1.50 0.21
N VAL A 158 -21.54 -2.58 0.91
CA VAL A 158 -20.16 -3.09 0.83
C VAL A 158 -19.97 -3.79 -0.51
N ARG A 159 -18.93 -3.40 -1.24
CA ARG A 159 -18.59 -3.97 -2.54
C ARG A 159 -17.46 -4.97 -2.38
N PRO A 160 -17.68 -6.26 -2.67
CA PRO A 160 -16.58 -7.22 -2.62
C PRO A 160 -15.50 -6.89 -3.66
N LEU A 161 -14.26 -7.28 -3.39
CA LEU A 161 -13.23 -7.40 -4.41
C LEU A 161 -13.54 -8.61 -5.30
N LEU A 162 -13.22 -8.53 -6.58
CA LEU A 162 -13.21 -9.69 -7.48
C LEU A 162 -11.80 -10.27 -7.51
N TYR A 163 -11.61 -11.43 -6.87
CA TYR A 163 -10.43 -12.24 -7.04
C TYR A 163 -10.54 -13.10 -8.29
N THR A 164 -9.54 -13.03 -9.18
CA THR A 164 -9.50 -13.87 -10.38
C THR A 164 -8.11 -13.84 -11.05
N GLY A 165 -7.82 -14.84 -11.89
CA GLY A 165 -6.63 -14.85 -12.75
C GLY A 165 -6.85 -14.10 -14.09
N PRO A 166 -5.78 -13.64 -14.78
CA PRO A 166 -5.86 -13.06 -16.12
C PRO A 166 -6.49 -13.99 -17.18
N VAL A 167 -6.57 -15.28 -16.87
CA VAL A 167 -7.13 -16.34 -17.72
C VAL A 167 -8.67 -16.34 -17.81
N ALA A 168 -9.36 -15.47 -17.06
CA ALA A 168 -10.82 -15.32 -17.11
C ALA A 168 -11.36 -14.71 -18.42
N GLY A 169 -10.47 -14.28 -19.33
CA GLY A 169 -10.79 -13.37 -20.42
C GLY A 169 -10.80 -11.92 -19.95
N THR A 170 -11.16 -10.99 -20.84
CA THR A 170 -11.22 -9.57 -20.48
C THR A 170 -12.35 -9.33 -19.49
N ILE A 171 -12.02 -9.09 -18.22
CA ILE A 171 -12.98 -8.65 -17.19
C ILE A 171 -13.77 -7.44 -17.74
N PRO A 172 -15.11 -7.53 -17.84
CA PRO A 172 -15.95 -6.47 -18.38
C PRO A 172 -15.73 -5.12 -17.68
N GLN A 173 -15.75 -4.04 -18.44
CA GLN A 173 -15.50 -2.69 -17.91
C GLN A 173 -16.49 -2.29 -16.82
N ASP A 174 -17.76 -2.69 -16.94
CA ASP A 174 -18.78 -2.37 -15.94
C ASP A 174 -18.49 -3.02 -14.56
N ILE A 175 -17.79 -4.15 -14.54
CA ILE A 175 -17.29 -4.77 -13.30
C ILE A 175 -16.08 -4.00 -12.78
N ARG A 176 -15.12 -3.65 -13.66
CA ARG A 176 -13.91 -2.89 -13.30
C ARG A 176 -14.21 -1.51 -12.71
N ASP A 177 -15.22 -0.84 -13.26
CA ASP A 177 -15.63 0.49 -12.81
C ASP A 177 -16.31 0.48 -11.44
N ARG A 178 -16.84 -0.68 -11.02
CA ARG A 178 -17.65 -0.79 -9.80
C ARG A 178 -16.92 -1.50 -8.65
N TYR A 179 -16.12 -2.51 -8.94
CA TYR A 179 -15.50 -3.40 -7.97
C TYR A 179 -13.98 -3.33 -8.04
N GLY A 180 -13.32 -3.35 -6.87
CA GLY A 180 -11.87 -3.50 -6.82
C GLY A 180 -11.46 -4.88 -7.31
N LEU A 181 -10.31 -4.96 -7.97
CA LEU A 181 -9.77 -6.25 -8.45
C LEU A 181 -8.71 -6.76 -7.50
N TRP A 182 -8.73 -8.07 -7.29
CA TRP A 182 -7.66 -8.85 -6.70
C TRP A 182 -7.17 -9.84 -7.77
N ILE A 183 -5.97 -9.63 -8.33
CA ILE A 183 -5.51 -10.44 -9.47
C ILE A 183 -4.48 -11.46 -9.03
N ALA A 184 -4.68 -12.73 -9.40
CA ALA A 184 -3.71 -13.79 -9.22
C ALA A 184 -2.88 -14.00 -10.47
N GLN A 185 -1.58 -13.69 -10.39
CA GLN A 185 -0.66 -13.96 -11.49
C GLN A 185 0.77 -14.02 -10.99
N TYR A 186 1.43 -15.14 -11.29
CA TYR A 186 2.73 -15.48 -10.74
C TYR A 186 3.79 -15.45 -11.84
N ALA A 187 5.00 -14.98 -11.51
CA ALA A 187 6.12 -15.03 -12.43
C ALA A 187 6.53 -16.48 -12.76
N ASN A 188 6.39 -17.36 -11.77
CA ASN A 188 6.64 -18.80 -11.81
C ASN A 188 6.09 -19.44 -10.51
N MET A 189 6.28 -20.75 -10.35
CA MET A 189 5.87 -21.53 -9.17
C MET A 189 7.05 -21.83 -8.22
N ALA A 190 8.16 -21.08 -8.30
CA ALA A 190 9.28 -21.27 -7.38
C ALA A 190 8.90 -20.72 -5.99
N PRO A 191 9.33 -21.37 -4.90
CA PRO A 191 9.13 -20.82 -3.56
C PRO A 191 9.75 -19.43 -3.41
N THR A 192 9.03 -18.52 -2.75
CA THR A 192 9.48 -17.12 -2.55
C THR A 192 8.98 -16.57 -1.22
N GLY A 193 9.68 -15.56 -0.69
CA GLY A 193 9.16 -14.69 0.38
C GLY A 193 8.51 -13.43 -0.17
N TYR A 194 8.28 -12.44 0.70
CA TYR A 194 7.70 -11.15 0.33
C TYR A 194 8.49 -10.42 -0.76
N GLN A 195 7.77 -9.80 -1.69
CA GLN A 195 8.32 -9.01 -2.78
C GLN A 195 7.74 -7.60 -2.76
N VAL A 196 8.62 -6.59 -2.73
CA VAL A 196 8.23 -5.17 -2.80
C VAL A 196 7.73 -4.80 -4.20
N ASN A 197 8.33 -5.39 -5.24
CA ASN A 197 7.96 -5.14 -6.64
C ASN A 197 7.68 -6.46 -7.38
N PRO A 198 6.53 -7.12 -7.12
CA PRO A 198 6.18 -8.35 -7.81
C PRO A 198 5.98 -8.15 -9.32
N TRP A 199 6.21 -9.22 -10.08
CA TRP A 199 6.04 -9.20 -11.53
C TRP A 199 4.62 -8.79 -11.94
N MET A 200 4.54 -7.87 -12.91
CA MET A 200 3.29 -7.29 -13.43
C MET A 200 2.41 -6.57 -12.40
N LEU A 201 2.92 -6.17 -11.23
CA LEU A 201 2.14 -5.39 -10.27
C LEU A 201 1.52 -4.15 -10.91
N GLY A 202 0.21 -3.98 -10.73
CA GLY A 202 -0.58 -2.86 -11.24
C GLY A 202 -0.97 -2.96 -12.71
N ALA A 203 -0.51 -3.97 -13.46
CA ALA A 203 -0.74 -4.10 -14.90
C ALA A 203 -2.23 -4.18 -15.29
N TYR A 204 -3.13 -4.55 -14.36
CA TYR A 204 -4.57 -4.65 -14.62
C TYR A 204 -5.39 -3.58 -13.90
N GLY A 205 -4.73 -2.60 -13.26
CA GLY A 205 -5.37 -1.63 -12.40
C GLY A 205 -5.90 -2.22 -11.10
N GLU A 206 -5.32 -3.34 -10.66
CA GLU A 206 -5.80 -4.05 -9.47
C GLU A 206 -5.52 -3.31 -8.16
N ALA A 207 -6.39 -3.53 -7.19
CA ALA A 207 -6.24 -3.06 -5.82
C ALA A 207 -5.35 -4.00 -5.00
N MET A 208 -5.38 -5.30 -5.32
CA MET A 208 -4.57 -6.31 -4.66
C MET A 208 -4.02 -7.29 -5.70
N ARG A 209 -2.79 -7.76 -5.48
CA ARG A 209 -2.11 -8.72 -6.35
C ARG A 209 -1.68 -9.91 -5.52
N GLN A 210 -2.17 -11.10 -5.86
CA GLN A 210 -1.57 -12.35 -5.42
C GLN A 210 -0.46 -12.71 -6.42
N TYR A 211 0.80 -12.73 -5.96
CA TYR A 211 1.97 -12.88 -6.83
C TYR A 211 2.70 -14.20 -6.67
N SER A 212 2.28 -15.04 -5.71
CA SER A 212 2.84 -16.37 -5.50
C SER A 212 1.82 -17.28 -4.81
N GLY A 213 1.61 -18.47 -5.36
CA GLY A 213 0.91 -19.57 -4.69
C GLY A 213 1.83 -20.52 -3.90
N THR A 214 3.13 -20.19 -3.82
CA THR A 214 4.18 -21.02 -3.22
C THR A 214 5.01 -20.22 -2.22
N GLY A 215 4.38 -19.29 -1.52
CA GLY A 215 5.06 -18.43 -0.56
C GLY A 215 5.59 -19.18 0.65
N VAL A 216 6.59 -18.57 1.29
CA VAL A 216 7.14 -18.99 2.57
C VAL A 216 7.14 -17.78 3.51
N VAL A 217 6.37 -17.87 4.60
CA VAL A 217 6.32 -16.84 5.65
C VAL A 217 6.52 -17.51 7.00
N ASN A 218 7.52 -17.05 7.75
CA ASN A 218 7.99 -17.71 8.96
C ASN A 218 8.27 -19.20 8.70
N THR A 219 7.50 -20.10 9.33
CA THR A 219 7.58 -21.55 9.18
C THR A 219 6.46 -22.15 8.32
N TRP A 220 5.61 -21.31 7.72
CA TRP A 220 4.46 -21.74 6.92
C TRP A 220 4.79 -21.73 5.43
N SER A 221 4.53 -22.87 4.79
CA SER A 221 4.68 -23.10 3.35
C SER A 221 3.83 -24.31 2.93
N PRO A 222 3.18 -24.28 1.75
CA PRO A 222 2.99 -23.10 0.91
C PRO A 222 1.93 -22.15 1.51
N ILE A 223 2.14 -20.84 1.34
CA ILE A 223 1.16 -19.79 1.67
C ILE A 223 1.08 -18.79 0.51
N ASP A 224 -0.12 -18.29 0.23
CA ASP A 224 -0.32 -17.37 -0.89
C ASP A 224 0.13 -15.95 -0.48
N LEU A 225 0.96 -15.31 -1.31
CA LEU A 225 1.53 -13.99 -1.03
C LEU A 225 0.85 -12.89 -1.82
N ASN A 226 0.53 -11.81 -1.13
CA ASN A 226 -0.22 -10.69 -1.67
C ASN A 226 0.45 -9.35 -1.37
N ILE A 227 0.19 -8.40 -2.26
CA ILE A 227 0.43 -6.98 -2.01
C ILE A 227 -0.87 -6.22 -2.27
N PHE A 228 -1.30 -5.43 -1.28
CA PHE A 228 -2.42 -4.50 -1.42
C PHE A 228 -1.86 -3.11 -1.72
N ARG A 229 -2.38 -2.49 -2.79
CA ARG A 229 -1.90 -1.21 -3.32
C ARG A 229 -2.52 -0.03 -2.58
N GLY A 230 -2.17 0.09 -1.32
CA GLY A 230 -2.67 1.12 -0.43
C GLY A 230 -2.35 0.84 1.03
N GLU A 231 -2.67 1.81 1.85
CA GLU A 231 -2.46 1.77 3.29
C GLU A 231 -3.67 1.22 4.04
N ALA A 232 -3.49 1.00 5.35
CA ALA A 232 -4.52 0.53 6.28
C ALA A 232 -5.84 1.32 6.22
N TRP A 233 -5.81 2.63 5.98
CA TRP A 233 -7.04 3.43 5.90
C TRP A 233 -7.80 3.24 4.58
N GLN A 234 -7.09 2.96 3.48
CA GLN A 234 -7.71 2.61 2.19
C GLN A 234 -8.33 1.22 2.26
N TRP A 235 -7.67 0.28 2.96
CA TRP A 235 -8.27 -1.01 3.30
C TRP A 235 -9.60 -0.82 4.05
N ASP A 236 -9.63 0.08 5.04
CA ASP A 236 -10.86 0.38 5.79
C ASP A 236 -11.97 0.97 4.91
N LEU A 237 -11.63 1.72 3.84
CA LEU A 237 -12.62 2.18 2.86
C LEU A 237 -13.21 1.03 2.03
N TYR A 238 -12.38 0.06 1.64
CA TYR A 238 -12.87 -1.16 0.98
C TYR A 238 -13.77 -1.98 1.91
N ALA A 239 -13.39 -2.09 3.18
CA ALA A 239 -14.17 -2.82 4.18
C ALA A 239 -15.51 -2.11 4.47
N ASN A 240 -15.49 -0.79 4.66
CA ASN A 240 -16.64 0.02 5.06
C ASN A 240 -16.69 1.36 4.30
N PRO A 241 -17.28 1.41 3.09
CA PRO A 241 -17.26 2.61 2.25
C PRO A 241 -18.03 3.80 2.85
N THR A 242 -18.92 3.56 3.81
CA THR A 242 -19.64 4.61 4.55
C THR A 242 -18.99 4.95 5.90
N GLY A 243 -17.94 4.22 6.28
CA GLY A 243 -17.29 4.33 7.59
C GLY A 243 -16.42 5.56 7.78
N GLY A 244 -16.18 6.33 6.72
CA GLY A 244 -15.39 7.55 6.78
C GLY A 244 -14.00 7.30 7.36
N SER A 245 -13.22 6.39 6.78
CA SER A 245 -11.78 6.33 7.09
C SER A 245 -11.06 7.44 6.30
N THR A 246 -10.26 8.20 7.02
CA THR A 246 -9.41 9.24 6.46
C THR A 246 -7.97 8.74 6.45
N PRO A 247 -7.11 9.23 5.53
CA PRO A 247 -5.68 9.10 5.68
C PRO A 247 -5.28 9.43 7.12
N PRO A 248 -4.27 8.74 7.70
CA PRO A 248 -3.62 9.21 8.90
C PRO A 248 -3.35 10.70 8.72
N ALA A 249 -3.62 11.50 9.75
CA ALA A 249 -3.16 12.87 9.72
C ALA A 249 -1.68 12.83 9.37
N ALA A 250 -1.29 13.51 8.28
CA ALA A 250 0.13 13.76 8.04
C ALA A 250 0.69 14.23 9.39
N PRO A 251 1.78 13.62 9.91
CA PRO A 251 2.30 13.98 11.22
C PRO A 251 2.30 15.49 11.33
N ALA A 252 1.55 16.04 12.29
CA ALA A 252 1.42 17.49 12.42
C ALA A 252 2.85 18.02 12.47
N ALA A 253 3.25 18.85 11.50
CA ALA A 253 4.60 19.38 11.40
C ALA A 253 5.03 19.85 12.80
N PRO A 254 5.93 19.15 13.49
CA PRO A 254 6.01 19.41 14.91
C PRO A 254 6.57 20.80 15.15
N VAL A 255 5.88 21.50 16.05
CA VAL A 255 6.03 22.92 16.26
C VAL A 255 7.46 23.16 16.74
N GLN A 256 8.22 23.99 16.04
CA GLN A 256 9.49 24.49 16.55
C GLN A 256 9.21 25.08 17.95
N PRO A 257 9.87 24.61 19.02
CA PRO A 257 9.70 25.19 20.34
C PRO A 257 9.97 26.70 20.25
N SER A 258 9.00 27.51 20.68
CA SER A 258 9.11 28.97 20.67
C SER A 258 10.06 29.52 21.74
N ASP A 259 10.55 28.66 22.63
CA ASP A 259 11.60 29.00 23.58
C ASP A 259 12.97 28.57 23.03
N PRO A 260 13.97 29.46 23.00
CA PRO A 260 15.33 29.07 22.70
C PRO A 260 15.81 28.13 23.82
N GLN A 261 15.71 26.81 23.58
CA GLN A 261 16.36 25.85 24.46
C GLN A 261 17.87 26.13 24.45
N PRO A 262 18.53 26.11 25.62
CA PRO A 262 19.98 26.22 25.68
C PRO A 262 20.58 25.07 24.88
N THR A 263 21.38 25.40 23.88
CA THR A 263 22.10 24.46 23.00
C THR A 263 22.85 23.44 23.86
N PRO A 264 22.45 22.16 23.88
CA PRO A 264 23.32 21.10 24.34
C PRO A 264 24.48 21.01 23.34
N SER A 265 25.71 20.88 23.83
CA SER A 265 26.87 20.63 22.96
C SER A 265 26.80 19.19 22.43
N THR A 266 25.91 18.94 21.47
CA THR A 266 26.03 17.78 20.60
C THR A 266 27.24 18.06 19.71
N GLY A 267 28.41 17.52 20.06
CA GLY A 267 29.56 17.50 19.15
C GLY A 267 29.08 17.03 17.78
N GLY A 268 29.38 17.82 16.74
CA GLY A 268 28.60 17.88 15.51
C GLY A 268 28.10 16.55 14.95
N ILE A 269 26.85 16.55 14.46
CA ILE A 269 26.22 15.38 13.84
C ILE A 269 26.63 15.37 12.36
N SER A 270 26.93 14.18 11.82
CA SER A 270 27.04 13.91 10.39
C SER A 270 26.21 12.67 10.09
N HIS A 271 25.23 12.79 9.20
CA HIS A 271 24.25 11.75 8.90
C HIS A 271 24.11 11.55 7.39
N VAL A 272 24.07 10.30 6.94
CA VAL A 272 23.78 9.96 5.54
C VAL A 272 22.29 9.73 5.41
N MET A 273 21.60 10.60 4.67
CA MET A 273 20.15 10.55 4.50
C MET A 273 19.67 9.20 3.94
N GLN A 274 18.71 8.56 4.60
CA GLN A 274 18.04 7.34 4.14
C GLN A 274 16.66 7.65 3.52
N TRP A 275 16.04 6.66 2.88
CA TRP A 275 14.73 6.82 2.28
C TRP A 275 13.64 7.11 3.32
N GLY A 276 12.84 8.16 3.08
CA GLY A 276 11.78 8.59 3.99
C GLY A 276 12.25 9.45 5.18
N GLU A 277 13.56 9.62 5.37
CA GLU A 277 14.09 10.51 6.40
C GLU A 277 13.98 11.98 5.99
N THR A 278 13.87 12.86 7.00
CA THR A 278 13.87 14.31 6.80
C THR A 278 14.83 14.97 7.77
N ILE A 279 15.41 16.13 7.42
CA ILE A 279 16.23 16.91 8.37
C ILE A 279 15.43 17.24 9.63
N TRP A 280 14.13 17.47 9.44
CA TRP A 280 13.17 17.66 10.50
C TRP A 280 13.09 16.43 11.45
N GLY A 281 12.98 15.23 10.90
CA GLY A 281 13.00 13.98 11.66
C GLY A 281 14.33 13.73 12.37
N LEU A 282 15.46 14.08 11.75
CA LEU A 282 16.78 13.99 12.39
C LEU A 282 16.93 14.99 13.54
N ALA A 283 16.40 16.21 13.39
CA ALA A 283 16.39 17.21 14.47
C ALA A 283 15.62 16.72 15.70
N VAL A 284 14.53 15.97 15.51
CA VAL A 284 13.83 15.29 16.61
C VAL A 284 14.68 14.16 17.17
N ALA A 285 15.12 13.24 16.32
CA ALA A 285 15.80 12.01 16.73
C ALA A 285 17.07 12.30 17.54
N TYR A 286 17.81 13.33 17.13
CA TYR A 286 19.05 13.75 17.79
C TYR A 286 18.89 14.89 18.77
N ASN A 287 17.67 15.38 18.99
CA ASN A 287 17.40 16.60 19.77
C ASN A 287 18.29 17.78 19.34
N ALA A 288 18.40 17.99 18.02
CA ALA A 288 19.35 18.85 17.35
C ALA A 288 18.64 20.05 16.72
N TRP A 289 18.36 21.05 17.58
CA TRP A 289 17.66 22.29 17.27
C TRP A 289 18.54 23.52 17.51
N PRO A 290 18.44 24.58 16.67
CA PRO A 290 17.39 24.83 15.67
C PRO A 290 17.67 24.18 14.31
N LEU A 291 16.63 24.03 13.47
CA LEU A 291 16.78 23.53 12.09
C LEU A 291 17.79 24.33 11.27
N SER A 292 17.88 25.63 11.51
CA SER A 292 18.85 26.52 10.84
C SER A 292 20.32 26.18 11.12
N ALA A 293 20.61 25.29 12.07
CA ALA A 293 21.96 24.79 12.34
C ALA A 293 22.31 23.50 11.57
N TRP A 294 21.38 22.97 10.77
CA TRP A 294 21.63 21.88 9.83
C TRP A 294 22.14 22.39 8.48
N HIS A 295 23.10 21.67 7.90
CA HIS A 295 23.64 21.91 6.57
C HIS A 295 23.33 20.71 5.67
N THR A 296 22.78 20.99 4.49
CA THR A 296 22.58 20.03 3.40
C THR A 296 23.53 20.35 2.24
N PRO A 297 23.85 19.40 1.36
CA PRO A 297 24.70 19.67 0.18
C PRO A 297 24.12 20.72 -0.77
N SER A 298 22.79 20.86 -0.83
CA SER A 298 22.12 21.88 -1.65
C SER A 298 22.12 23.27 -1.02
N GLY A 299 22.41 23.38 0.28
CA GLY A 299 22.21 24.58 1.08
C GLY A 299 20.75 24.88 1.44
N ASP A 300 19.80 24.09 0.92
CA ASP A 300 18.39 24.15 1.27
C ASP A 300 18.01 22.93 2.10
N ILE A 301 17.56 23.19 3.33
CA ILE A 301 17.18 22.17 4.30
C ILE A 301 15.96 21.35 3.86
N ASN A 302 15.22 21.78 2.84
CA ASN A 302 14.09 21.05 2.26
C ASN A 302 14.45 20.33 0.95
N ARG A 303 15.70 20.46 0.48
CA ARG A 303 16.15 19.91 -0.80
C ARG A 303 17.37 19.04 -0.59
N TYR A 304 17.14 17.81 -0.19
CA TYR A 304 18.15 16.80 0.03
C TYR A 304 17.66 15.48 -0.55
N TYR A 305 18.59 14.60 -0.84
CA TYR A 305 18.31 13.31 -1.45
C TYR A 305 18.86 12.21 -0.54
N VAL A 306 18.34 10.99 -0.72
CA VAL A 306 18.97 9.80 -0.13
C VAL A 306 20.46 9.81 -0.49
N GLY A 307 21.32 9.45 0.46
CA GLY A 307 22.78 9.45 0.38
C GLY A 307 23.46 10.80 0.54
N ASP A 308 22.73 11.91 0.57
CA ASP A 308 23.33 13.19 0.95
C ASP A 308 23.84 13.10 2.40
N VAL A 309 25.06 13.60 2.63
CA VAL A 309 25.58 13.78 3.98
C VAL A 309 25.10 15.14 4.49
N VAL A 310 24.38 15.12 5.60
CA VAL A 310 23.84 16.31 6.26
C VAL A 310 24.50 16.46 7.63
N THR A 311 24.80 17.69 8.03
CA THR A 311 25.56 17.94 9.25
C THR A 311 24.89 18.95 10.16
N TYR A 312 25.02 18.79 11.48
CA TYR A 312 24.48 19.72 12.48
C TYR A 312 25.57 20.16 13.46
N GLY A 313 25.79 21.48 13.57
CA GLY A 313 26.73 22.07 14.54
C GLY A 313 28.22 21.76 14.29
N GLY A 314 28.95 22.67 13.64
CA GLY A 314 30.41 22.55 13.42
C GLY A 314 30.79 21.99 12.04
N GLY A 315 31.88 22.52 11.47
CA GLY A 315 32.19 22.52 10.03
C GLY A 315 32.42 21.17 9.34
N SER A 316 31.97 21.11 8.08
CA SER A 316 31.96 19.96 7.18
C SER A 316 33.33 19.33 6.94
N THR A 317 33.40 18.00 7.02
CA THR A 317 34.45 17.18 6.38
C THR A 317 33.86 16.39 5.20
N ALA A 318 33.27 17.09 4.23
CA ALA A 318 32.87 16.45 2.98
C ALA A 318 34.10 16.27 2.09
N THR A 319 34.49 15.02 1.85
CA THR A 319 35.56 14.67 0.90
C THR A 319 35.12 15.06 -0.53
N PRO A 320 35.94 15.76 -1.32
CA PRO A 320 35.59 16.13 -2.70
C PRO A 320 35.36 14.89 -3.57
N ALA A 321 34.23 14.86 -4.28
CA ALA A 321 33.95 13.84 -5.28
C ALA A 321 34.89 13.98 -6.49
N PRO A 322 35.17 12.89 -7.23
CA PRO A 322 36.06 12.91 -8.40
C PRO A 322 35.56 13.86 -9.50
N SER A 323 36.47 14.60 -10.14
CA SER A 323 36.17 15.66 -11.12
C SER A 323 35.85 15.15 -12.54
N THR A 324 35.72 13.84 -12.74
CA THR A 324 35.42 13.22 -14.03
C THR A 324 34.01 12.66 -14.03
N GLY A 325 33.07 13.38 -14.66
CA GLY A 325 31.68 12.94 -14.70
C GLY A 325 31.51 11.56 -15.34
N VAL A 326 30.61 10.75 -14.78
CA VAL A 326 30.26 9.40 -15.27
C VAL A 326 28.85 9.41 -15.85
N SER A 327 28.62 8.70 -16.94
CA SER A 327 27.29 8.58 -17.56
C SER A 327 26.95 7.13 -17.87
N LYS A 328 25.65 6.80 -17.79
CA LYS A 328 25.11 5.49 -18.16
C LYS A 328 23.74 5.65 -18.82
N VAL A 329 23.45 4.82 -19.82
CA VAL A 329 22.08 4.61 -20.31
C VAL A 329 21.39 3.66 -19.35
N LEU A 330 20.34 4.12 -18.69
CA LEU A 330 19.60 3.35 -17.71
C LEU A 330 18.91 2.15 -18.37
N GLN A 331 19.16 0.96 -17.83
CA GLN A 331 18.53 -0.30 -18.22
C GLN A 331 17.43 -0.67 -17.21
N TRP A 332 16.64 -1.69 -17.54
CA TRP A 332 15.60 -2.17 -16.63
C TRP A 332 16.23 -2.67 -15.33
N GLY A 333 15.79 -2.12 -14.19
CA GLY A 333 16.33 -2.42 -12.86
C GLY A 333 17.46 -1.48 -12.41
N ASP A 334 17.98 -0.61 -13.28
CA ASP A 334 18.92 0.43 -12.86
C ASP A 334 18.20 1.52 -12.07
N THR A 335 18.84 1.97 -10.99
CA THR A 335 18.46 3.19 -10.32
C THR A 335 19.56 4.23 -10.46
N VAL A 336 19.19 5.51 -10.52
CA VAL A 336 20.17 6.60 -10.43
C VAL A 336 20.94 6.53 -9.12
N TRP A 337 20.32 5.99 -8.07
CA TRP A 337 20.93 5.70 -6.78
C TRP A 337 22.11 4.72 -6.89
N ASP A 338 21.85 3.50 -7.37
CA ASP A 338 22.88 2.46 -7.49
C ASP A 338 24.02 2.93 -8.38
N PHE A 339 23.69 3.66 -9.45
CA PHE A 339 24.67 4.28 -10.33
C PHE A 339 25.51 5.35 -9.60
N ALA A 340 24.89 6.30 -8.90
CA ALA A 340 25.60 7.34 -8.16
C ALA A 340 26.51 6.74 -7.08
N THR A 341 25.97 5.84 -6.26
CA THR A 341 26.70 5.18 -5.17
C THR A 341 27.87 4.34 -5.69
N ALA A 342 27.66 3.55 -6.75
CA ALA A 342 28.73 2.74 -7.35
C ALA A 342 29.90 3.60 -7.89
N HIS A 343 29.64 4.88 -8.18
CA HIS A 343 30.63 5.81 -8.69
C HIS A 343 31.04 6.91 -7.68
N GLY A 344 30.64 6.78 -6.40
CA GLY A 344 31.04 7.70 -5.34
C GLY A 344 30.43 9.10 -5.44
N TYR A 345 29.29 9.24 -6.11
CA TYR A 345 28.51 10.48 -6.20
C TYR A 345 27.28 10.42 -5.28
N SER A 346 26.88 11.58 -4.75
CA SER A 346 25.53 11.76 -4.25
C SER A 346 24.56 11.89 -5.43
N VAL A 347 23.31 11.47 -5.27
CA VAL A 347 22.27 11.60 -6.33
C VAL A 347 22.05 13.06 -6.73
N SER A 348 22.27 14.02 -5.83
CA SER A 348 22.25 15.46 -6.11
C SER A 348 23.27 15.91 -7.17
N ARG A 349 24.32 15.13 -7.40
CA ARG A 349 25.33 15.36 -8.44
C ARG A 349 24.95 14.72 -9.78
N CYS A 350 23.80 14.04 -9.84
CA CYS A 350 23.33 13.35 -11.01
C CYS A 350 22.20 14.11 -11.72
N THR A 351 22.21 14.05 -13.05
CA THR A 351 21.19 14.63 -13.91
C THR A 351 20.64 13.57 -14.85
N VAL A 352 19.33 13.63 -15.11
CA VAL A 352 18.60 12.82 -16.08
C VAL A 352 17.86 13.75 -17.06
N PRO A 353 17.42 13.27 -18.25
CA PRO A 353 16.83 14.12 -19.29
C PRO A 353 15.57 14.88 -18.85
N SER A 354 14.78 14.29 -17.96
CA SER A 354 13.58 14.93 -17.40
C SER A 354 13.88 16.15 -16.51
N GLY A 355 15.14 16.33 -16.08
CA GLY A 355 15.53 17.30 -15.06
C GLY A 355 15.04 16.96 -13.65
N ASN A 356 14.25 15.89 -13.48
CA ASN A 356 13.76 15.41 -12.20
C ASN A 356 14.35 14.03 -11.92
N ILE A 357 15.26 13.96 -10.94
CA ILE A 357 15.99 12.74 -10.60
C ILE A 357 15.11 11.59 -10.08
N ASN A 358 13.84 11.87 -9.76
CA ASN A 358 12.84 10.88 -9.37
C ASN A 358 11.94 10.42 -10.54
N VAL A 359 12.12 10.99 -11.73
CA VAL A 359 11.34 10.66 -12.93
C VAL A 359 12.31 10.39 -14.07
N TYR A 360 12.69 9.13 -14.24
CA TYR A 360 13.58 8.67 -15.31
C TYR A 360 13.06 7.34 -15.87
N TYR A 361 13.39 7.07 -17.12
CA TYR A 361 12.91 5.91 -17.86
C TYR A 361 14.07 5.04 -18.35
N VAL A 362 13.76 3.77 -18.65
CA VAL A 362 14.71 2.90 -19.37
C VAL A 362 15.05 3.56 -20.70
N GLY A 363 16.36 3.68 -20.98
CA GLY A 363 16.89 4.40 -22.14
C GLY A 363 17.34 5.82 -21.84
N ASP A 364 17.00 6.41 -20.68
CA ASP A 364 17.50 7.72 -20.28
C ASP A 364 19.00 7.66 -19.94
N VAL A 365 19.72 8.73 -20.28
CA VAL A 365 21.12 8.88 -19.87
C VAL A 365 21.18 9.59 -18.52
N VAL A 366 21.62 8.89 -17.49
CA VAL A 366 22.03 9.50 -16.22
C VAL A 366 23.48 9.97 -16.33
N THR A 367 23.79 11.16 -15.81
CA THR A 367 25.16 11.69 -15.72
C THR A 367 25.41 12.23 -14.32
N CYS A 368 26.43 11.73 -13.62
CA CYS A 368 26.84 12.20 -12.29
C CYS A 368 28.19 12.93 -12.37
N ARG A 369 28.29 14.14 -11.80
CA ARG A 369 29.51 14.98 -11.86
C ARG A 369 29.63 16.02 -10.75
#